data_AF-A0AAV0VTZ4-F1
#
_entry.id   AF-A0AAV0VTZ4-F1
#
_cell.length_a   1.000
_cell.length_b   1.000
_cell.length_c   1.000
_cell.angle_alpha   90.00
_cell.angle_beta   90.00
_cell.angle_gamma   90.00
#
_symmetry.space_group_name_H-M   'P 1'
#
loop_
_entity.id
_entity.type
_entity.pdbx_description
1 polymer ?
#
loop_
_entity_poly.entity_id
_entity_poly.type
_entity_poly.pdbx_seq_one_letter_code
_entity_poly.pdbx_strand_id
1 'polypeptide(L)'
;MTIWETIVTFAQQHNIELEVPNKISKRKRTEPEFLKNFVVTTTTAAEHEDSNNETNLIDYWKVHAYYPIIDEVVNNLKTRFSAESLNLAISIDHFFNLDYEKSSFFIQQYKDLLKVDLNSLQAEIMVAKNCIQNYNNKP
;
A
#
# COMPACT_ATOMS: atom_id res chain seq x y z
N MET A 1 -22.69 7.78 17.45
CA MET A 1 -23.04 6.91 16.32
C MET A 1 -21.78 6.16 15.93
N THR A 2 -21.77 4.84 16.06
CA THR A 2 -20.60 4.02 15.74
C THR A 2 -20.52 3.76 14.23
N ILE A 3 -19.33 3.52 13.67
CA ILE A 3 -19.14 3.16 12.25
C ILE A 3 -20.02 1.96 11.83
N TRP A 4 -20.27 1.04 12.75
CA TRP A 4 -21.16 -0.09 12.49
C TRP A 4 -22.62 0.32 12.29
N GLU A 5 -23.15 1.23 13.11
CA GLU A 5 -24.52 1.75 12.95
C GLU A 5 -24.72 2.43 11.60
N THR A 6 -23.70 3.16 11.10
CA THR A 6 -23.75 3.79 9.78
C THR A 6 -23.72 2.76 8.65
N ILE A 7 -22.95 1.67 8.80
CA ILE A 7 -22.90 0.57 7.83
C ILE A 7 -24.27 -0.14 7.77
N VAL A 8 -24.87 -0.43 8.92
CA VAL A 8 -26.19 -1.07 9.00
C VAL A 8 -27.27 -0.18 8.36
N THR A 9 -27.26 1.12 8.67
CA THR A 9 -28.22 2.08 8.09
C THR A 9 -28.08 2.17 6.57
N PHE A 10 -26.85 2.25 6.06
CA PHE A 10 -26.56 2.27 4.63
C PHE A 10 -27.01 0.97 3.95
N ALA A 11 -26.71 -0.19 4.53
CA ALA A 11 -27.10 -1.48 3.99
C ALA A 11 -28.62 -1.62 3.90
N GLN A 12 -29.36 -1.18 4.92
CA GLN A 12 -30.82 -1.15 4.93
C GLN A 12 -31.38 -0.21 3.85
N GLN A 13 -30.80 0.97 3.65
CA GLN A 13 -31.22 1.92 2.62
C GLN A 13 -31.05 1.37 1.19
N HIS A 14 -30.04 0.51 0.99
CA HIS A 14 -29.67 0.00 -0.32
C HIS A 14 -30.01 -1.49 -0.55
N ASN A 15 -30.79 -2.12 0.34
CA ASN A 15 -31.13 -3.55 0.31
C ASN A 15 -29.90 -4.47 0.17
N ILE A 16 -28.81 -4.15 0.89
CA ILE A 16 -27.60 -4.97 0.94
C ILE A 16 -27.71 -5.93 2.12
N GLU A 17 -27.65 -7.22 1.84
CA GLU A 17 -27.68 -8.27 2.85
C GLU A 17 -26.31 -8.39 3.53
N LEU A 18 -26.29 -8.23 4.86
CA LEU A 18 -25.07 -8.28 5.69
C LEU A 18 -24.90 -9.66 6.33
N GLU A 19 -25.11 -10.74 5.59
CA GLU A 19 -24.92 -12.10 6.11
C GLU A 19 -23.44 -12.51 6.08
N VAL A 20 -23.00 -13.27 7.09
CA VAL A 20 -21.69 -13.94 7.05
C VAL A 20 -21.78 -14.99 5.94
N PRO A 21 -20.91 -14.96 4.92
CA PRO A 21 -20.87 -16.00 3.91
C PRO A 21 -20.81 -17.37 4.57
N ASN A 22 -21.73 -18.25 4.20
CA ASN A 22 -21.80 -19.58 4.76
C ASN A 22 -20.42 -20.23 4.60
N LYS A 23 -19.75 -20.56 5.71
CA LYS A 23 -18.49 -21.31 5.70
C LYS A 23 -18.83 -22.69 5.17
N ILE A 24 -18.91 -22.84 3.84
CA ILE A 24 -18.97 -24.16 3.22
C ILE A 24 -17.70 -24.84 3.70
N SER A 25 -17.87 -25.78 4.63
CA SER A 25 -16.80 -26.62 5.12
C SER A 25 -16.15 -27.25 3.89
N LYS A 26 -15.00 -26.71 3.48
CA LYS A 26 -14.17 -27.38 2.48
C LYS A 26 -13.84 -28.73 3.12
N ARG A 27 -14.23 -29.82 2.44
CA ARG A 27 -14.17 -31.22 2.88
C ARG A 27 -13.32 -31.40 4.14
N LYS A 28 -13.92 -31.81 5.26
CA LYS A 28 -13.17 -32.43 6.36
C LYS A 28 -12.34 -33.55 5.75
N ARG A 29 -11.02 -33.36 5.66
CA ARG A 29 -10.10 -34.44 5.28
C ARG A 29 -10.15 -35.43 6.42
N THR A 30 -10.82 -36.55 6.21
CA THR A 30 -10.68 -37.70 7.09
C THR A 30 -9.23 -38.14 7.06
N GLU A 31 -8.62 -38.25 8.24
CA GLU A 31 -7.28 -38.79 8.36
C GLU A 31 -7.28 -40.22 7.78
N PRO A 32 -6.34 -40.56 6.89
CA PRO A 32 -6.26 -41.90 6.36
C PRO A 32 -5.99 -42.90 7.49
N GLU A 33 -6.71 -44.02 7.53
CA GLU A 33 -6.63 -44.98 8.65
C GLU A 33 -5.22 -45.47 8.95
N PHE A 34 -4.34 -45.48 7.95
CA PHE A 34 -2.95 -45.91 8.06
C PHE A 34 -2.03 -44.89 8.75
N LEU A 35 -2.50 -43.66 9.03
CA LEU A 35 -1.70 -42.62 9.70
C LEU A 35 -2.06 -42.39 11.17
N LYS A 36 -3.11 -43.05 11.71
CA LYS A 36 -3.62 -42.87 13.09
C LYS A 36 -2.57 -43.00 14.20
N ASN A 37 -1.45 -43.70 13.94
CA ASN A 37 -0.40 -43.96 14.92
C ASN A 37 0.87 -43.10 14.72
N PHE A 38 0.88 -42.22 13.73
CA PHE A 38 2.01 -41.34 13.46
C PHE A 38 1.71 -39.94 13.98
N VAL A 39 2.61 -39.38 14.79
CA VAL A 39 2.54 -37.96 15.18
C VAL A 39 2.99 -37.13 13.98
N VAL A 40 2.02 -36.65 13.20
CA VAL A 40 2.27 -35.75 12.07
C VAL A 40 2.66 -34.37 12.61
N THR A 41 3.95 -34.04 12.59
CA THR A 41 4.49 -32.72 13.00
C THR A 41 4.61 -31.72 11.86
N THR A 42 4.05 -32.02 10.67
CA THR A 42 4.00 -31.02 9.61
C THR A 42 3.11 -29.86 10.06
N THR A 43 3.72 -28.68 10.18
CA THR A 43 3.09 -27.37 10.22
C THR A 43 2.26 -27.13 8.95
N THR A 44 1.22 -27.92 8.75
CA THR A 44 0.09 -27.56 7.93
C THR A 44 -0.71 -26.53 8.71
N ALA A 45 -1.29 -25.57 7.99
CA ALA A 45 -2.20 -24.55 8.49
C ALA A 45 -3.40 -25.17 9.23
N ALA A 46 -3.15 -25.69 10.43
CA ALA A 46 -4.11 -25.79 11.49
C ALA A 46 -4.40 -24.34 11.82
N GLU A 47 -5.38 -23.80 11.10
CA GLU A 47 -6.22 -22.74 11.62
C GLU A 47 -6.51 -23.15 13.05
N HIS A 48 -6.01 -22.36 14.00
CA HIS A 48 -6.38 -22.50 15.39
C HIS A 48 -7.91 -22.66 15.43
N GLU A 49 -8.40 -23.86 15.68
CA GLU A 49 -9.81 -24.15 16.01
C GLU A 49 -10.12 -23.63 17.43
N ASP A 50 -9.63 -22.44 17.77
CA ASP A 50 -9.93 -21.71 18.98
C ASP A 50 -10.60 -20.40 18.61
N SER A 51 -11.83 -20.50 18.13
CA SER A 51 -12.86 -19.48 18.39
C SER A 51 -14.25 -20.07 18.20
N ASN A 52 -14.61 -21.02 19.07
CA ASN A 52 -15.99 -21.18 19.51
C ASN A 52 -16.44 -19.92 20.28
N ASN A 53 -16.53 -18.81 19.56
CA ASN A 53 -17.24 -17.58 19.92
C ASN A 53 -17.83 -17.01 18.62
N GLU A 54 -18.70 -17.77 17.96
CA GLU A 54 -19.72 -17.14 17.13
C GLU A 54 -20.58 -16.29 18.07
N THR A 55 -20.33 -14.98 18.15
CA THR A 55 -21.27 -14.13 18.87
C THR A 55 -21.43 -12.69 18.39
N ASN A 56 -20.79 -12.24 17.31
CA ASN A 56 -21.23 -10.99 16.67
C ASN A 56 -20.85 -10.95 15.19
N LEU A 57 -21.86 -10.84 14.32
CA LEU A 57 -21.73 -10.49 12.89
C LEU A 57 -20.69 -9.39 12.65
N ILE A 58 -20.65 -8.44 13.58
CA ILE A 58 -19.72 -7.32 13.63
C ILE A 58 -18.26 -7.79 13.64
N ASP A 59 -17.92 -8.79 14.45
CA ASP A 59 -16.54 -9.25 14.62
C ASP A 59 -16.04 -10.02 13.39
N TYR A 60 -16.93 -10.73 12.69
CA TYR A 60 -16.60 -11.33 11.39
C TYR A 60 -16.21 -10.25 10.37
N TRP A 61 -17.04 -9.23 10.19
CA TRP A 61 -16.80 -8.16 9.23
C TRP A 61 -15.62 -7.26 9.63
N LYS A 62 -15.35 -7.11 10.93
CA LYS A 62 -14.14 -6.42 11.40
C LYS A 62 -12.87 -7.11 10.88
N VAL A 63 -12.79 -8.42 11.03
CA VAL A 63 -11.61 -9.20 10.64
C VAL A 63 -11.47 -9.29 9.12
N HIS A 64 -12.57 -9.46 8.38
CA HIS A 64 -12.51 -9.82 6.97
C HIS A 64 -12.65 -8.63 6.00
N ALA A 65 -13.18 -7.49 6.46
CA ALA A 65 -13.33 -6.30 5.63
C ALA A 65 -12.68 -5.08 6.26
N TYR A 66 -13.00 -4.77 7.53
CA TYR A 66 -12.56 -3.52 8.15
C TYR A 66 -11.04 -3.45 8.32
N TYR A 67 -10.43 -4.40 9.04
CA TYR A 67 -8.98 -4.37 9.26
C TYR A 67 -8.18 -4.46 7.96
N PRO A 68 -8.53 -5.33 6.98
CA PRO A 68 -7.84 -5.34 5.69
C PRO A 68 -7.87 -3.99 4.96
N ILE A 69 -9.02 -3.31 4.95
CA ILE A 69 -9.13 -1.97 4.32
C ILE A 69 -8.27 -0.96 5.08
N ILE A 70 -8.35 -0.94 6.42
CA ILE A 70 -7.57 -0.01 7.23
C ILE A 70 -6.07 -0.28 7.08
N ASP A 71 -5.65 -1.54 7.11
CA ASP A 71 -4.25 -1.93 6.95
C ASP A 71 -3.74 -1.54 5.56
N GLU A 72 -4.54 -1.77 4.50
CA GLU A 72 -4.18 -1.35 3.15
C GLU A 72 -4.04 0.18 3.05
N VAL A 73 -4.98 0.94 3.62
CA VAL A 73 -4.88 2.41 3.68
C VAL A 73 -3.63 2.83 4.44
N VAL A 74 -3.37 2.25 5.62
CA VAL A 74 -2.20 2.56 6.44
C VAL A 74 -0.91 2.23 5.71
N ASN A 75 -0.82 1.09 5.04
CA ASN A 75 0.34 0.69 4.25
C ASN A 75 0.59 1.66 3.10
N ASN A 76 -0.46 2.04 2.36
CA ASN A 76 -0.35 3.04 1.30
C ASN A 76 0.09 4.40 1.82
N LEU A 77 -0.42 4.84 2.98
CA LEU A 77 0.01 6.09 3.61
C LEU A 77 1.47 6.04 4.05
N LYS A 78 1.93 4.92 4.61
CA LYS A 78 3.35 4.72 4.96
C LYS A 78 4.25 4.82 3.74
N THR A 79 3.87 4.20 2.63
CA THR A 79 4.62 4.29 1.37
C THR A 79 4.62 5.72 0.82
N ARG A 80 3.45 6.37 0.80
CA ARG A 80 3.27 7.73 0.28
C ARG A 80 4.01 8.79 1.09
N PHE A 81 4.09 8.63 2.41
CA PHE A 81 4.78 9.56 3.33
C PHE A 81 6.09 8.96 3.87
N SER A 82 6.71 8.08 3.10
CA SER A 82 8.02 7.53 3.43
C SER A 82 9.11 8.60 3.34
N ALA A 83 10.25 8.35 3.98
CA ALA A 83 11.42 9.21 3.84
C ALA A 83 11.90 9.28 2.38
N GLU A 84 11.73 8.20 1.63
CA GLU A 84 12.08 8.12 0.21
C GLU A 84 11.18 9.03 -0.65
N SER A 85 9.85 8.99 -0.44
CA SER A 85 8.93 9.86 -1.18
C SER A 85 9.15 11.33 -0.85
N LEU A 86 9.47 11.66 0.41
CA LEU A 86 9.87 13.00 0.81
C LEU A 86 11.15 13.44 0.10
N ASN A 87 12.18 12.58 0.08
CA ASN A 87 13.43 12.87 -0.62
C ASN A 87 13.21 13.08 -2.13
N LEU A 88 12.33 12.27 -2.74
CA LEU A 88 11.94 12.45 -4.13
C LEU A 88 11.30 13.82 -4.37
N ALA A 89 10.31 14.20 -3.54
CA ALA A 89 9.65 15.51 -3.64
C ALA A 89 10.64 16.68 -3.50
N ILE A 90 11.55 16.63 -2.52
CA ILE A 90 12.59 17.66 -2.33
C ILE A 90 13.52 17.73 -3.55
N SER A 91 13.94 16.59 -4.09
CA SER A 91 14.80 16.56 -5.28
C SER A 91 14.12 17.11 -6.54
N ILE A 92 12.79 16.95 -6.66
CA ILE A 92 11.99 17.56 -7.73
C ILE A 92 11.96 19.09 -7.57
N ASP A 93 11.78 19.61 -6.36
CA ASP A 93 11.86 21.06 -6.12
C ASP A 93 13.25 21.61 -6.49
N HIS A 94 14.32 20.87 -6.17
CA HIS A 94 15.68 21.24 -6.60
C HIS A 94 15.84 21.20 -8.12
N PHE A 95 15.18 20.26 -8.81
CA PHE A 95 15.17 20.18 -10.27
C PHE A 95 14.56 21.44 -10.90
N PHE A 96 13.39 21.87 -10.42
CA PHE A 96 12.75 23.11 -10.88
C PHE A 96 13.58 24.37 -10.58
N ASN A 97 14.37 24.33 -9.50
CA ASN A 97 15.33 25.39 -9.17
C ASN A 97 16.65 25.32 -9.96
N LEU A 98 16.75 24.42 -10.94
CA LEU A 98 17.95 24.23 -11.78
C LEU A 98 19.22 23.92 -10.95
N ASP A 99 19.06 23.15 -9.87
CA ASP A 99 20.15 22.62 -9.05
C ASP A 99 20.36 21.14 -9.37
N TYR A 100 21.21 20.86 -10.36
CA TYR A 100 21.47 19.52 -10.86
C TYR A 100 21.89 18.54 -9.75
N GLU A 101 22.87 18.93 -8.93
CA GLU A 101 23.46 18.07 -7.90
C GLU A 101 22.40 17.61 -6.88
N LYS A 102 21.56 18.54 -6.40
CA LYS A 102 20.52 18.22 -5.42
C LYS A 102 19.30 17.52 -6.05
N SER A 103 19.10 17.69 -7.36
CA SER A 103 18.05 16.99 -8.10
C SER A 103 18.41 15.57 -8.55
N SER A 104 19.66 15.15 -8.31
CA SER A 104 20.21 13.88 -8.79
C SER A 104 19.37 12.65 -8.41
N PHE A 105 18.75 12.64 -7.21
CA PHE A 105 17.89 11.55 -6.78
C PHE A 105 16.68 11.35 -7.71
N PHE A 106 15.98 12.43 -8.06
CA PHE A 106 14.89 12.40 -9.04
C PHE A 106 15.38 12.00 -10.43
N ILE A 107 16.48 12.59 -10.91
CA ILE A 107 17.01 12.30 -12.26
C ILE A 107 17.38 10.83 -12.38
N GLN A 108 18.10 10.28 -11.39
CA GLN A 108 18.52 8.88 -11.41
C GLN A 108 17.35 7.91 -11.38
N GLN A 109 16.30 8.22 -10.61
CA GLN A 109 15.10 7.38 -10.51
C GLN A 109 14.40 7.20 -11.87
N TYR A 110 14.44 8.22 -12.74
CA TYR A 110 13.72 8.21 -14.03
C TYR A 110 14.61 8.13 -15.26
N LYS A 111 15.95 8.16 -15.11
CA LYS A 111 16.88 8.21 -16.25
C LYS A 111 16.68 7.06 -17.24
N ASP A 112 16.44 5.85 -16.74
CA ASP A 112 16.34 4.65 -17.57
C ASP A 112 14.98 4.58 -18.26
N LEU A 113 13.92 5.00 -17.55
CA LEU A 113 12.56 5.06 -18.08
C LEU A 113 12.45 6.08 -19.22
N LEU A 114 13.04 7.27 -19.02
CA LEU A 114 12.97 8.38 -19.95
C LEU A 114 14.15 8.43 -20.94
N LYS A 115 15.12 7.51 -20.81
CA LYS A 115 16.35 7.45 -21.61
C LYS A 115 17.10 8.80 -21.63
N VAL A 116 17.23 9.39 -20.46
CA VAL A 116 17.89 10.69 -20.27
C VAL A 116 19.40 10.49 -20.34
N ASP A 117 20.07 11.27 -21.20
CA ASP A 117 21.53 11.42 -21.13
C ASP A 117 21.89 12.42 -20.03
N LEU A 118 22.59 11.94 -19.00
CA LEU A 118 22.91 12.74 -17.81
C LEU A 118 23.81 13.93 -18.15
N ASN A 119 24.77 13.76 -19.06
CA ASN A 119 25.70 14.81 -19.44
C ASN A 119 24.99 15.94 -20.19
N SER A 120 24.14 15.58 -21.15
CA SER A 120 23.32 16.54 -21.90
C SER A 120 22.36 17.30 -20.98
N LEU A 121 21.65 16.59 -20.10
CA LEU A 121 20.73 17.23 -19.14
C LEU A 121 21.45 18.20 -18.20
N GLN A 122 22.63 17.82 -17.69
CA GLN A 122 23.43 18.69 -16.83
C GLN A 122 23.86 19.97 -17.57
N ALA A 123 24.28 19.84 -18.83
CA ALA A 123 24.64 20.98 -19.65
C ALA A 123 23.43 21.89 -19.94
N GLU A 124 22.26 21.32 -20.27
CA GLU A 124 21.01 22.06 -20.51
C GLU A 124 20.57 22.85 -19.28
N ILE A 125 20.59 22.22 -18.09
CA ILE A 125 20.24 22.87 -16.82
C ILE A 125 21.22 24.01 -16.52
N MET A 126 22.52 23.81 -16.74
CA MET A 126 23.54 24.85 -16.54
C MET A 126 23.31 26.05 -17.47
N VAL A 127 23.03 25.81 -18.75
CA VAL A 127 22.73 26.87 -19.72
C VAL A 127 21.46 27.61 -19.31
N ALA A 128 20.38 26.90 -18.98
CA ALA A 128 19.12 27.49 -18.55
C ALA A 128 19.29 28.38 -17.32
N LYS A 129 20.06 27.90 -16.33
CA LYS A 129 20.37 28.66 -15.11
C LYS A 129 21.11 29.96 -15.42
N ASN A 130 22.12 29.88 -16.29
CA ASN A 130 22.89 31.05 -16.72
C ASN A 130 22.01 32.05 -17.48
N CYS A 131 21.10 31.58 -18.35
CA CYS A 131 20.16 32.45 -19.06
C CYS A 131 19.26 33.23 -18.10
N ILE A 132 18.72 32.58 -17.07
CA ILE A 132 17.87 33.23 -16.06
C ILE A 132 18.67 34.25 -15.25
N GLN A 133 19.87 33.89 -14.80
CA GLN A 133 20.74 34.80 -14.05
C GLN A 133 21.12 36.03 -14.88
N ASN A 134 21.51 35.85 -16.14
CA ASN A 134 21.85 36.94 -17.04
C ASN A 134 20.64 37.84 -17.37
N TYR A 135 19.43 37.28 -17.42
CA TYR A 135 18.20 38.06 -17.59
C TYR A 135 17.91 38.91 -16.35
N ASN A 136 18.01 38.33 -15.16
CA ASN A 136 17.76 39.03 -13.90
C ASN A 136 18.82 40.10 -13.57
N ASN A 137 20.05 39.94 -14.11
CA ASN A 137 21.17 40.86 -13.93
C ASN A 137 21.27 41.92 -15.04
N LYS A 138 20.28 42.03 -15.95
CA LYS A 138 20.23 43.16 -16.89
C LYS A 138 19.95 44.47 -16.11
N PRO A 139 20.68 45.55 -16.41
CA PRO A 139 20.47 46.85 -15.77
C PRO A 139 19.10 47.45 -16.09
#